data_AF-A0A382RLP4-F1
#
_entry.id   AF-A0A382RLP4-F1
#
_cell.length_a   1.000
_cell.length_b   1.000
_cell.length_c   1.000
_cell.angle_alpha   90.00
_cell.angle_beta   90.00
_cell.angle_gamma   90.00
#
_symmetry.space_group_name_H-M   'P 1'
#
loop_
_entity.id
_entity.type
_entity.pdbx_description
1 polymer ?
#
loop_
_entity_poly.entity_id
_entity_poly.type
_entity_poly.pdbx_seq_one_letter_code
_entity_poly.pdbx_strand_id
1 'polypeptide(L)'
;QWCGSPAFNRGTPDPEHDIYEYMKQTAHLATHVRAKFYKIDSGREEWIDYERIIPILAEADYNGALSVVFEGKDANSCNDKEVMRLAAEHLQDVVSRL
;
A
#
# COMPACT_ATOMS: atom_id res chain seq x y z
N GLN A 1 -6.43 -10.66 6.08
CA GLN A 1 -5.66 -10.19 4.92
C GLN A 1 -6.12 -10.96 3.68
N TRP A 2 -5.91 -10.42 2.48
CA TRP A 2 -6.26 -11.09 1.22
C TRP A 2 -5.31 -12.26 0.93
N CYS A 3 -5.80 -13.32 0.28
CA CYS A 3 -4.98 -14.47 -0.11
C CYS A 3 -3.87 -14.02 -1.06
N GLY A 4 -2.63 -14.45 -0.83
CA GLY A 4 -1.46 -14.05 -1.62
C GLY A 4 -0.85 -12.68 -1.28
N SER A 5 -1.47 -11.90 -0.40
CA SER A 5 -0.89 -10.62 0.01
C SER A 5 0.37 -10.83 0.85
N PRO A 6 1.48 -10.09 0.59
CA PRO A 6 2.68 -10.13 1.43
C PRO A 6 2.38 -9.85 2.91
N ALA A 7 1.36 -9.05 3.18
CA ALA A 7 0.88 -8.76 4.53
C ALA A 7 0.42 -9.99 5.33
N PHE A 8 -0.02 -11.06 4.65
CA PHE A 8 -0.38 -12.32 5.31
C PHE A 8 0.86 -13.12 5.73
N ASN A 9 1.97 -12.96 5.01
CA ASN A 9 3.20 -13.73 5.18
C ASN A 9 4.40 -12.85 5.54
N ARG A 10 4.19 -11.87 6.43
CA ARG A 10 5.22 -11.00 7.00
C ARG A 10 6.16 -10.36 5.97
N GLY A 11 5.58 -9.86 4.87
CA GLY A 11 6.31 -9.20 3.79
C GLY A 11 6.78 -10.13 2.67
N THR A 12 6.57 -11.45 2.78
CA THR A 12 6.91 -12.38 1.71
C THR A 12 5.72 -12.56 0.76
N PRO A 13 5.81 -12.13 -0.52
CA PRO A 13 4.74 -12.36 -1.49
C PRO A 13 4.53 -13.86 -1.76
N ASP A 14 3.30 -14.24 -2.10
CA ASP A 14 3.01 -15.57 -2.63
C ASP A 14 3.27 -15.58 -4.15
N PRO A 15 4.18 -16.44 -4.66
CA PRO A 15 4.53 -16.44 -6.08
C PRO A 15 3.36 -16.85 -7.01
N GLU A 16 2.36 -17.57 -6.50
CA GLU A 16 1.21 -17.99 -7.29
C GLU A 16 0.12 -16.90 -7.39
N HIS A 17 0.28 -15.80 -6.64
CA HIS A 17 -0.72 -14.75 -6.53
C HIS A 17 -0.10 -13.35 -6.71
N ASP A 18 -0.26 -12.76 -7.90
CA ASP A 18 0.01 -11.34 -8.11
C ASP A 18 -1.20 -10.50 -7.69
N ILE A 19 -1.17 -10.02 -6.44
CA ILE A 19 -2.23 -9.16 -5.89
C ILE A 19 -2.43 -7.86 -6.67
N TYR A 20 -1.41 -7.36 -7.37
CA TYR A 20 -1.49 -6.11 -8.13
C TYR A 20 -2.26 -6.33 -9.44
N GLU A 21 -2.14 -7.51 -10.04
CA GLU A 21 -2.95 -7.88 -11.21
C GLU A 21 -4.44 -7.99 -10.85
N TYR A 22 -4.77 -8.48 -9.66
CA TYR A 22 -6.15 -8.47 -9.16
C TYR A 22 -6.69 -7.05 -8.95
N MET A 23 -5.83 -6.10 -8.54
CA MET A 23 -6.23 -4.70 -8.42
C MET A 23 -6.59 -4.11 -9.78
N LYS A 24 -5.82 -4.36 -10.86
CA LYS A 24 -6.16 -3.86 -12.21
C LYS A 24 -7.55 -4.29 -12.67
N GLN A 25 -7.95 -5.52 -12.35
CA GLN A 25 -9.26 -6.07 -12.72
C GLN A 25 -10.43 -5.32 -12.06
N THR A 26 -10.19 -4.63 -10.93
CA THR A 26 -11.25 -4.07 -10.09
C THR A 26 -11.09 -2.58 -9.77
N ALA A 27 -9.95 -1.96 -10.10
CA ALA A 27 -9.64 -0.57 -9.77
C ALA A 27 -10.67 0.43 -10.31
N HIS A 28 -11.22 0.19 -11.51
CA HIS A 28 -12.27 1.01 -12.13
C HIS A 28 -13.61 1.00 -11.36
N LEU A 29 -13.80 0.06 -10.43
CA LEU A 29 -14.96 -0.02 -9.55
C LEU A 29 -14.72 0.65 -8.19
N ALA A 30 -13.49 1.11 -7.91
CA ALA A 30 -13.11 1.62 -6.61
C ALA A 30 -13.75 2.98 -6.34
N THR A 31 -14.57 3.06 -5.30
CA THR A 31 -15.11 4.32 -4.77
C THR A 31 -14.26 4.88 -3.63
N HIS A 32 -13.41 4.04 -3.00
CA HIS A 32 -12.56 4.39 -1.89
C HIS A 32 -11.36 3.45 -1.79
N VAL A 33 -10.17 3.99 -1.52
CA VAL A 33 -8.94 3.21 -1.36
C VAL A 33 -8.39 3.39 0.06
N ARG A 34 -8.19 2.25 0.73
CA ARG A 34 -7.49 2.17 2.02
C ARG A 34 -6.06 1.70 1.77
N ALA A 35 -5.12 2.64 1.83
CA ALA A 35 -3.70 2.37 1.67
C ALA A 35 -3.15 1.76 2.96
N LYS A 36 -2.95 0.43 2.95
CA LYS A 36 -2.44 -0.31 4.09
C LYS A 36 -0.92 -0.25 4.20
N PHE A 37 -0.43 0.04 5.41
CA PHE A 37 0.98 0.08 5.75
C PHE A 37 1.30 -0.95 6.81
N TYR A 38 2.45 -1.61 6.67
CA TYR A 38 2.91 -2.67 7.55
C TYR A 38 4.33 -2.44 8.04
N LYS A 39 5.28 -2.11 7.17
CA LYS A 39 6.67 -1.90 7.56
C LYS A 39 7.20 -0.65 6.87
N ILE A 40 7.31 0.44 7.63
CA ILE A 40 7.49 1.81 7.12
C ILE A 40 8.56 2.61 7.89
N ASP A 41 9.14 2.06 8.94
CA ASP A 41 10.17 2.72 9.76
C ASP A 41 11.48 3.03 9.01
N SER A 42 11.68 2.51 7.79
CA SER A 42 12.72 2.95 6.84
C SER A 42 12.35 4.22 6.06
N GLY A 43 11.11 4.69 6.20
CA GLY A 43 10.50 5.75 5.40
C GLY A 43 9.88 5.29 4.09
N ARG A 44 9.94 3.99 3.76
CA ARG A 44 9.32 3.36 2.60
C ARG A 44 8.55 2.13 3.02
N GLU A 45 7.39 1.87 2.40
CA GLU A 45 6.65 0.65 2.70
C GLU A 45 7.40 -0.54 2.11
N GLU A 46 7.75 -1.50 2.96
CA GLU A 46 8.59 -2.64 2.56
C GLU A 46 7.77 -3.87 2.15
N TRP A 47 6.50 -3.97 2.54
CA TRP A 47 5.68 -5.17 2.28
C TRP A 47 4.70 -5.00 1.12
N ILE A 48 4.24 -3.78 0.87
CA ILE A 48 3.27 -3.45 -0.17
C ILE A 48 3.92 -2.46 -1.15
N ASP A 49 3.91 -2.82 -2.43
CA ASP A 49 4.57 -2.04 -3.47
C ASP A 49 3.65 -0.93 -4.00
N TYR A 50 3.73 0.24 -3.39
CA TYR A 50 2.97 1.42 -3.84
C TYR A 50 3.43 1.95 -5.20
N GLU A 51 4.66 1.67 -5.65
CA GLU A 51 5.11 2.05 -7.00
C GLU A 51 4.32 1.32 -8.08
N ARG A 52 3.82 0.11 -7.77
CA ARG A 52 2.92 -0.64 -8.66
C ARG A 52 1.45 -0.24 -8.48
N ILE A 53 1.01 0.04 -7.26
CA ILE A 53 -0.40 0.34 -6.97
C ILE A 53 -0.82 1.69 -7.55
N ILE A 54 0.01 2.72 -7.38
CA ILE A 54 -0.37 4.10 -7.73
C ILE A 54 -0.63 4.26 -9.24
N PRO A 55 0.22 3.73 -10.16
CA PRO A 55 -0.10 3.71 -11.59
C PRO A 55 -1.39 2.94 -11.92
N ILE A 56 -1.67 1.81 -11.27
CA ILE A 56 -2.90 1.04 -11.51
C ILE A 56 -4.15 1.87 -11.18
N LEU A 57 -4.11 2.63 -10.08
CA LEU A 57 -5.21 3.51 -9.69
C LEU A 57 -5.35 4.68 -10.68
N ALA A 58 -4.24 5.27 -11.10
CA ALA A 58 -4.23 6.37 -12.07
C ALA A 58 -4.76 5.93 -13.45
N GLU A 59 -4.33 4.77 -13.96
CA GLU A 59 -4.82 4.16 -15.20
C GLU A 59 -6.33 3.86 -15.17
N ALA A 60 -6.89 3.65 -13.98
CA ALA A 60 -8.31 3.43 -13.76
C ALA A 60 -9.11 4.72 -13.51
N ASP A 61 -8.51 5.90 -13.73
CA ASP A 61 -9.07 7.23 -13.48
C ASP A 61 -9.52 7.46 -12.01
N TYR A 62 -8.91 6.74 -11.06
CA TYR A 62 -9.20 6.95 -9.65
C TYR A 62 -8.55 8.25 -9.16
N ASN A 63 -9.38 9.26 -8.87
CA ASN A 63 -8.96 10.55 -8.31
C ASN A 63 -9.49 10.77 -6.88
N GLY A 64 -9.73 9.69 -6.14
CA GLY A 64 -10.21 9.74 -4.77
C GLY A 64 -9.09 9.82 -3.73
N ALA A 65 -9.48 9.98 -2.46
CA ALA A 65 -8.52 10.02 -1.36
C ALA A 65 -7.93 8.64 -1.04
N LEU A 66 -6.61 8.60 -0.83
CA LEU A 66 -5.91 7.44 -0.26
C LEU A 66 -5.89 7.55 1.27
N SER A 67 -6.67 6.71 1.95
CA SER A 67 -6.70 6.72 3.41
C SER A 67 -5.64 5.79 3.99
N VAL A 68 -4.67 6.35 4.71
CA VAL A 68 -3.61 5.58 5.39
C VAL A 68 -4.23 4.72 6.49
N VAL A 69 -3.89 3.42 6.48
CA VAL A 69 -4.27 2.45 7.52
C VAL A 69 -3.01 1.71 7.93
N PHE A 70 -2.65 1.79 9.21
CA PHE A 70 -1.54 1.00 9.73
C PHE A 70 -2.01 -0.33 10.32
N GLU A 71 -1.38 -1.43 9.89
CA GLU A 71 -1.64 -2.79 10.38
C GLU A 71 -0.34 -3.55 10.75
N GLY A 72 0.80 -2.85 10.76
CA GLY A 72 2.14 -3.41 10.94
C GLY A 72 2.52 -3.88 12.34
N LYS A 73 1.81 -3.40 13.37
CA LYS A 73 2.06 -3.73 14.79
C LYS A 73 3.56 -3.68 15.11
N ASP A 74 4.14 -4.81 15.51
CA ASP A 74 5.51 -4.98 16.01
C ASP A 74 6.57 -5.03 14.90
N ALA A 75 6.19 -4.83 13.64
CA ALA A 75 7.15 -4.80 12.54
C ALA A 75 8.04 -3.54 12.57
N ASN A 76 7.65 -2.49 13.31
CA ASN A 76 8.29 -1.18 13.23
C ASN A 76 9.04 -0.78 14.51
N SER A 77 10.16 -0.13 14.24
CA SER A 77 11.01 0.73 15.06
C SER A 77 10.31 1.77 15.93
N CYS A 78 9.34 2.44 15.31
CA CYS A 78 8.85 3.74 15.71
C CYS A 78 7.41 3.68 16.22
N ASN A 79 6.96 4.76 16.87
CA ASN A 79 5.61 4.83 17.41
C ASN A 79 4.56 5.10 16.32
N ASP A 80 3.29 4.86 16.66
CA ASP A 80 2.16 5.01 15.73
C ASP A 80 2.07 6.39 15.05
N LYS A 81 2.43 7.48 15.74
CA LYS A 81 2.39 8.82 15.11
C LYS A 81 3.44 8.93 14.01
N GLU A 82 4.62 8.41 14.26
CA GLU A 82 5.72 8.44 13.30
C GLU A 82 5.44 7.53 12.10
N VAL A 83 4.90 6.34 12.35
CA VAL A 83 4.38 5.44 11.31
C VAL A 83 3.38 6.16 10.40
N MET A 84 2.39 6.85 10.96
CA MET A 84 1.39 7.57 10.18
C MET A 84 1.98 8.72 9.37
N ARG A 85 2.97 9.45 9.93
CA ARG A 85 3.70 10.52 9.22
C ARG A 85 4.46 9.97 8.03
N LEU A 86 5.28 8.93 8.23
CA LEU A 86 6.09 8.31 7.19
C LEU A 86 5.22 7.68 6.09
N ALA A 87 4.10 7.05 6.47
CA ALA A 87 3.17 6.48 5.51
C ALA A 87 2.54 7.54 4.59
N ALA A 88 2.12 8.68 5.17
CA ALA A 88 1.58 9.79 4.39
C ALA A 88 2.64 10.39 3.46
N GLU A 89 3.87 10.59 3.95
CA GLU A 89 5.00 11.09 3.15
C GLU A 89 5.36 10.13 2.00
N HIS A 90 5.38 8.83 2.25
CA HIS A 90 5.63 7.84 1.21
C HIS A 90 4.59 7.90 0.10
N LEU A 91 3.29 7.97 0.43
CA LEU A 91 2.24 8.10 -0.58
C LEU A 91 2.35 9.41 -1.36
N GLN A 92 2.60 10.53 -0.67
CA GLN A 92 2.76 11.83 -1.32
C GLN A 92 3.92 11.82 -2.32
N ASP A 93 5.06 11.23 -1.92
CA ASP A 93 6.21 11.07 -2.80
C ASP A 93 5.87 10.23 -4.04
N VAL A 94 5.24 9.06 -3.88
CA VAL A 94 4.89 8.19 -5.01
C VAL A 94 3.91 8.87 -5.95
N VAL A 95 2.86 9.50 -5.41
CA VAL A 95 1.86 10.23 -6.21
C VAL A 95 2.48 11.42 -6.94
N SER A 96 3.44 12.12 -6.34
CA SER A 96 4.10 13.28 -6.98
C SER A 96 4.97 12.95 -8.20
N ARG A 97 5.24 11.66 -8.42
CA ARG A 97 6.09 11.15 -9.51
C ARG A 97 5.30 10.58 -10.69
N LEU A 98 3.97 10.59 -10.62
CA LEU A 98 3.08 10.32 -11.76
C LEU A 98 3.13 11.47 -12.77
#